data_AF-A0A0D5CGI4-F1
#
_entry.id   AF-A0A0D5CGI4-F1
#
_cell.length_a   1.000
_cell.length_b   1.000
_cell.length_c   1.000
_cell.angle_alpha   90.00
_cell.angle_beta   90.00
_cell.angle_gamma   90.00
#
_symmetry.space_group_name_H-M   'P 1'
#
loop_
_entity.id
_entity.type
_entity.pdbx_description
1 polymer ?
#
loop_
_entity_poly.entity_id
_entity_poly.type
_entity_poly.pdbx_seq_one_letter_code
_entity_poly.pdbx_strand_id
1 'polypeptide(L)'
;MMSPLRLPRSLRTSVSLLAAVGLVAGLGACTAEDRAPEVLRPVTAAPDAPLTVVGQADDSDASVAMSASLFRQAPVAVLAPAGDLAAQELAAEAAVALGAPLLVQGSGAESEIQRLGSSGVLAVGDLGDDATSALPGSTSIVRADRAADVARVTGAEIADAPDQEPSAAVSRVAALPAPDGDAAPTPPTAGSGDDALPATAPAAALAGAHALATDAASSLAAVATARAAGVGVTVVPETSPDPRASADAVAALHEAGATSTIAVGAAYADDASLEGRIRTASTGDQLPGGGQLVLPGKRYVALYGAAGTGALGVLSEQGPADAVARAKAQAAEYQPYSDEPVIPMFELIATVAAGSAGPDGDYSSEVPVETLQPWIDAARDAGVYVVIDLQPGRTDFLTQAKRYASVLAQPGVGLALDPEWRLGPDQVPLKQIGSVSAAEVDATTDWLAGVVREKGLPQKMLVLHQFRLSMIQDRASLDMDHPELAMLVHADGQGGQPDKQATWRALHADAPAGMAWGWKNFIDEDTPMLTPEQTMREVSPVPDLVTYQ
;
A
#
# COMPACT_ATOMS: atom_id res chain seq x y z
N MET A 1 -40.74 38.44 36.82
CA MET A 1 -41.91 37.79 36.18
C MET A 1 -41.74 36.28 36.36
N MET A 2 -41.94 35.70 37.55
CA MET A 2 -43.23 35.25 38.11
C MET A 2 -44.12 34.47 37.13
N SER A 3 -43.95 33.13 37.12
CA SER A 3 -44.98 32.07 37.33
C SER A 3 -46.26 32.02 36.45
N PRO A 4 -47.11 30.98 36.51
CA PRO A 4 -46.93 29.57 36.93
C PRO A 4 -47.70 28.52 36.06
N LEU A 5 -47.48 27.24 36.41
CA LEU A 5 -48.39 26.07 36.46
C LEU A 5 -49.83 26.18 35.92
N ARG A 6 -50.32 25.06 35.33
CA ARG A 6 -51.55 24.35 35.78
C ARG A 6 -51.74 22.97 35.12
N LEU A 7 -51.79 21.93 35.96
CA LEU A 7 -52.56 20.69 35.77
C LEU A 7 -54.07 20.98 35.89
N PRO A 8 -54.95 20.08 35.41
CA PRO A 8 -55.78 19.35 36.38
C PRO A 8 -56.15 17.88 36.04
N ARG A 9 -56.18 17.05 37.11
CA ARG A 9 -57.25 16.12 37.57
C ARG A 9 -57.94 15.21 36.53
N SER A 10 -57.74 13.89 36.57
CA SER A 10 -58.37 12.87 37.44
C SER A 10 -59.89 12.75 37.32
N LEU A 11 -60.38 11.57 36.93
CA LEU A 11 -61.66 10.90 37.27
C LEU A 11 -61.73 9.68 36.31
N ARG A 12 -62.22 8.47 36.60
CA ARG A 12 -62.69 7.72 37.77
C ARG A 12 -63.28 6.42 37.18
N THR A 13 -63.22 5.28 37.89
CA THR A 13 -64.23 4.16 37.89
C THR A 13 -64.48 3.38 36.57
N SER A 14 -64.72 2.07 36.50
CA SER A 14 -64.99 1.00 37.48
C SER A 14 -64.98 -0.37 36.77
N VAL A 15 -64.53 -1.40 37.48
CA VAL A 15 -65.15 -2.73 37.70
C VAL A 15 -65.78 -3.50 36.51
N SER A 16 -65.30 -4.73 36.28
CA SER A 16 -66.05 -6.02 36.24
C SER A 16 -65.12 -7.10 35.64
N LEU A 17 -64.42 -7.92 36.43
CA LEU A 17 -64.83 -9.23 36.96
C LEU A 17 -65.76 -10.05 36.04
N LEU A 18 -65.22 -11.05 35.34
CA LEU A 18 -65.91 -12.32 35.13
C LEU A 18 -64.87 -13.43 34.98
N ALA A 19 -64.75 -14.24 36.03
CA ALA A 19 -64.13 -15.55 35.99
C ALA A 19 -65.13 -16.54 35.37
N ALA A 20 -64.71 -17.25 34.33
CA ALA A 20 -65.38 -18.46 33.87
C ALA A 20 -64.33 -19.59 33.89
N VAL A 21 -64.43 -20.42 34.93
CA VAL A 21 -63.78 -21.73 35.00
C VAL A 21 -64.50 -22.63 34.00
N GLY A 22 -63.77 -23.13 33.02
CA GLY A 22 -64.19 -24.18 32.10
C GLY A 22 -63.12 -25.25 32.04
N LEU A 23 -63.24 -26.26 32.90
CA LEU A 23 -62.47 -27.49 32.82
C LEU A 23 -63.08 -28.36 31.72
N VAL A 24 -62.38 -28.53 30.59
CA VAL A 24 -62.65 -29.61 29.63
C VAL A 24 -61.34 -30.35 29.42
N ALA A 25 -61.26 -31.55 29.99
CA ALA A 25 -60.29 -32.55 29.58
C ALA A 25 -60.71 -33.11 28.22
N GLY A 26 -59.84 -32.98 27.22
CA GLY A 26 -60.03 -33.51 25.87
C GLY A 26 -58.68 -33.98 25.33
N LEU A 27 -58.61 -35.27 25.01
CA LEU A 27 -57.46 -35.99 24.49
C LEU A 27 -57.04 -35.51 23.09
N GLY A 28 -55.73 -35.55 22.83
CA GLY A 28 -55.17 -35.92 21.53
C GLY A 28 -55.01 -34.80 20.50
N ALA A 29 -53.78 -34.30 20.36
CA ALA A 29 -52.99 -34.43 19.13
C ALA A 29 -51.65 -33.73 19.35
N CYS A 30 -50.55 -34.48 19.32
CA CYS A 30 -49.23 -33.93 19.04
C CYS A 30 -49.25 -33.43 17.59
N THR A 31 -49.64 -32.18 17.36
CA THR A 31 -49.18 -31.49 16.16
C THR A 31 -47.74 -31.12 16.43
N ALA A 32 -46.81 -31.92 15.91
CA ALA A 32 -45.48 -31.42 15.63
C ALA A 32 -45.69 -30.24 14.69
N GLU A 33 -45.67 -29.02 15.24
CA GLU A 33 -45.42 -27.84 14.44
C GLU A 33 -44.05 -28.08 13.82
N ASP A 34 -44.03 -28.37 12.51
CA ASP A 34 -42.85 -28.21 11.67
C ASP A 34 -42.42 -26.75 11.81
N ARG A 35 -41.63 -26.46 12.84
CA ARG A 35 -40.86 -25.22 12.92
C ARG A 35 -40.01 -25.23 11.67
N ALA A 36 -40.24 -24.27 10.77
CA ALA A 36 -39.33 -23.99 9.70
C ALA A 36 -37.90 -23.97 10.29
N PRO A 37 -36.93 -24.67 9.67
CA PRO A 37 -35.60 -24.80 10.23
C PRO A 37 -35.04 -23.40 10.55
N GLU A 38 -34.54 -23.24 11.76
CA GLU A 38 -33.90 -22.00 12.18
C GLU A 38 -32.68 -21.76 11.29
N VAL A 39 -32.68 -20.61 10.60
CA VAL A 39 -31.56 -20.23 9.73
C VAL A 39 -30.47 -19.63 10.61
N LEU A 40 -29.34 -20.33 10.70
CA LEU A 40 -28.20 -19.87 11.48
C LEU A 40 -27.33 -18.93 10.64
N ARG A 41 -26.75 -17.92 11.30
CA ARG A 41 -25.84 -16.95 10.66
C ARG A 41 -24.54 -16.85 11.44
N PRO A 42 -23.40 -16.67 10.77
CA PRO A 42 -22.13 -16.40 11.44
C PRO A 42 -22.18 -15.03 12.13
N VAL A 43 -21.34 -14.87 13.16
CA VAL A 43 -21.12 -13.60 13.84
C VAL A 43 -19.72 -13.13 13.46
N THR A 44 -19.65 -12.08 12.65
CA THR A 44 -18.40 -11.47 12.21
C THR A 44 -18.13 -10.17 12.96
N ALA A 45 -16.85 -9.81 13.10
CA ALA A 45 -16.44 -8.55 13.71
C ALA A 45 -15.11 -8.08 13.10
N ALA A 46 -15.00 -6.77 12.85
CA ALA A 46 -13.76 -6.17 12.38
C ALA A 46 -12.72 -6.17 13.51
N PRO A 47 -11.42 -6.27 13.19
CA PRO A 47 -10.39 -6.04 14.19
C PRO A 47 -10.48 -4.62 14.76
N ASP A 48 -10.23 -4.49 16.06
CA ASP A 48 -10.24 -3.19 16.74
C ASP A 48 -8.97 -2.37 16.43
N ALA A 49 -7.88 -3.04 16.03
CA ALA A 49 -6.63 -2.39 15.69
C ALA A 49 -6.66 -1.82 14.25
N PRO A 50 -6.02 -0.67 13.99
CA PRO A 50 -5.88 -0.12 12.64
C PRO A 50 -5.19 -1.08 11.67
N LEU A 51 -4.25 -1.90 12.16
CA LEU A 51 -3.57 -2.94 11.41
C LEU A 51 -3.62 -4.26 12.18
N THR A 52 -4.01 -5.33 11.50
CA THR A 52 -3.88 -6.72 11.97
C THR A 52 -3.05 -7.50 10.96
N VAL A 53 -2.06 -8.26 11.40
CA VAL A 53 -1.17 -9.03 10.52
C VAL A 53 -1.46 -10.53 10.65
N VAL A 54 -1.89 -11.14 9.55
CA VAL A 54 -1.95 -12.59 9.32
C VAL A 54 -0.67 -12.99 8.59
N GLY A 55 0.43 -13.08 9.35
CA GLY A 55 1.80 -13.24 8.84
C GLY A 55 2.33 -14.67 8.86
N GLN A 56 1.47 -15.67 9.04
CA GLN A 56 1.87 -17.07 9.10
C GLN A 56 2.30 -17.56 7.71
N ALA A 57 3.40 -18.31 7.63
CA ALA A 57 3.90 -18.88 6.37
C ALA A 57 3.17 -20.17 5.97
N ASP A 58 2.66 -20.90 6.96
CA ASP A 58 1.87 -22.11 6.80
C ASP A 58 0.40 -21.75 6.52
N ASP A 59 -0.23 -22.43 5.56
CA ASP A 59 -1.59 -22.15 5.10
C ASP A 59 -2.66 -22.50 6.15
N SER A 60 -2.47 -23.57 6.93
CA SER A 60 -3.31 -23.91 8.08
C SER A 60 -3.25 -22.82 9.14
N ASP A 61 -2.06 -22.43 9.60
CA ASP A 61 -1.92 -21.41 10.63
C ASP A 61 -2.46 -20.04 10.16
N ALA A 62 -2.25 -19.66 8.89
CA ALA A 62 -2.79 -18.44 8.31
C ALA A 62 -4.33 -18.45 8.23
N SER A 63 -4.92 -19.59 7.83
CA SER A 63 -6.37 -19.77 7.77
C SER A 63 -7.03 -19.61 9.15
N VAL A 64 -6.42 -20.21 10.19
CA VAL A 64 -6.87 -20.11 11.58
C VAL A 64 -6.75 -18.67 12.09
N ALA A 65 -5.62 -18.00 11.84
CA ALA A 65 -5.39 -16.62 12.26
C ALA A 65 -6.39 -15.64 11.61
N MET A 66 -6.71 -15.81 10.33
CA MET A 66 -7.73 -15.00 9.66
C MET A 66 -9.14 -15.27 10.22
N SER A 67 -9.50 -16.55 10.42
CA SER A 67 -10.78 -16.93 11.03
C SER A 67 -10.93 -16.32 12.43
N ALA A 68 -9.90 -16.40 13.28
CA ALA A 68 -9.90 -15.81 14.61
C ALA A 68 -10.05 -14.28 14.57
N SER A 69 -9.49 -13.62 13.54
CA SER A 69 -9.59 -12.17 13.36
C SER A 69 -11.03 -11.75 13.05
N LEU A 70 -11.71 -12.46 12.14
CA LEU A 70 -12.99 -12.02 11.56
C LEU A 70 -14.23 -12.71 12.12
N PHE A 71 -14.15 -13.97 12.53
CA PHE A 71 -15.29 -14.78 12.94
C PHE A 71 -15.29 -15.04 14.45
N ARG A 72 -16.36 -14.63 15.12
CA ARG A 72 -16.62 -14.94 16.54
C ARG A 72 -17.39 -16.25 16.67
N GLN A 73 -18.32 -16.51 15.75
CA GLN A 73 -19.09 -17.75 15.64
C GLN A 73 -19.35 -18.06 14.18
N ALA A 74 -19.36 -19.34 13.81
CA ALA A 74 -19.73 -19.80 12.48
C ALA A 74 -20.50 -21.12 12.58
N PRO A 75 -21.76 -21.21 12.11
CA PRO A 75 -22.52 -22.47 12.19
C PRO A 75 -21.93 -23.58 11.33
N VAL A 76 -21.28 -23.19 10.23
CA VAL A 76 -20.57 -24.04 9.28
C VAL A 76 -19.15 -23.52 9.13
N ALA A 77 -18.17 -24.42 9.06
CA ALA A 77 -16.81 -24.13 8.59
C ALA A 77 -16.52 -24.97 7.34
N VAL A 78 -15.71 -24.44 6.42
CA VAL A 78 -15.21 -25.20 5.27
C VAL A 78 -13.79 -25.67 5.59
N LEU A 79 -13.49 -26.93 5.31
CA LEU A 79 -12.17 -27.54 5.57
C LEU A 79 -11.60 -28.11 4.27
N ALA A 80 -10.37 -27.72 3.94
CA ALA A 80 -9.64 -28.18 2.76
C ALA A 80 -8.27 -28.78 3.14
N PRO A 81 -7.73 -29.72 2.33
CA PRO A 81 -6.41 -30.29 2.59
C PRO A 81 -5.28 -29.28 2.41
N ALA A 82 -4.23 -29.40 3.23
CA ALA A 82 -3.00 -28.61 3.07
C ALA A 82 -2.24 -29.03 1.80
N GLY A 83 -1.66 -28.06 1.11
CA GLY A 83 -0.84 -28.31 -0.09
C GLY A 83 -1.60 -28.75 -1.34
N ASP A 84 -2.93 -28.80 -1.33
CA ASP A 84 -3.76 -29.02 -2.52
C ASP A 84 -4.48 -27.71 -2.91
N LEU A 85 -3.83 -26.95 -3.78
CA LEU A 85 -4.32 -25.65 -4.22
C LEU A 85 -5.70 -25.74 -4.91
N ALA A 86 -5.95 -26.80 -5.68
CA ALA A 86 -7.20 -26.97 -6.41
C ALA A 86 -8.36 -27.26 -5.45
N ALA A 87 -8.13 -28.10 -4.43
CA ALA A 87 -9.11 -28.33 -3.38
C ALA A 87 -9.37 -27.06 -2.55
N GLN A 88 -8.33 -26.28 -2.24
CA GLN A 88 -8.47 -25.02 -1.50
C GLN A 88 -9.22 -23.95 -2.30
N GLU A 89 -8.98 -23.83 -3.61
CA GLU A 89 -9.71 -22.90 -4.47
C GLU A 89 -11.19 -23.28 -4.58
N LEU A 90 -11.48 -24.57 -4.76
CA LEU A 90 -12.86 -25.07 -4.74
C LEU A 90 -13.53 -24.85 -3.37
N ALA A 91 -12.78 -25.01 -2.28
CA ALA A 91 -13.26 -24.74 -0.93
C ALA A 91 -13.48 -23.25 -0.68
N ALA A 92 -12.72 -22.37 -1.33
CA ALA A 92 -12.87 -20.93 -1.23
C ALA A 92 -14.20 -20.47 -1.83
N GLU A 93 -14.57 -20.98 -3.00
CA GLU A 93 -15.89 -20.75 -3.61
C GLU A 93 -17.02 -21.19 -2.66
N ALA A 94 -16.86 -22.35 -2.02
CA ALA A 94 -17.82 -22.86 -1.05
C ALA A 94 -17.93 -21.95 0.19
N ALA A 95 -16.79 -21.52 0.72
CA ALA A 95 -16.69 -20.67 1.91
C ALA A 95 -17.34 -19.30 1.67
N VAL A 96 -17.03 -18.68 0.53
CA VAL A 96 -17.63 -17.39 0.14
C VAL A 96 -19.14 -17.53 -0.05
N ALA A 97 -19.61 -18.57 -0.76
CA ALA A 97 -21.03 -18.79 -0.97
C ALA A 97 -21.82 -19.00 0.34
N LEU A 98 -21.24 -19.71 1.30
CA LEU A 98 -21.86 -19.97 2.61
C LEU A 98 -21.68 -18.82 3.61
N GLY A 99 -20.80 -17.85 3.33
CA GLY A 99 -20.35 -16.85 4.30
C GLY A 99 -19.61 -17.48 5.49
N ALA A 100 -18.92 -18.60 5.28
CA ALA A 100 -18.23 -19.39 6.30
C ALA A 100 -16.71 -19.24 6.22
N PRO A 101 -15.96 -19.38 7.32
CA PRO A 101 -14.49 -19.39 7.26
C PRO A 101 -13.99 -20.63 6.51
N LEU A 102 -12.95 -20.44 5.69
CA LEU A 102 -12.17 -21.52 5.09
C LEU A 102 -10.97 -21.80 5.98
N LEU A 103 -10.89 -23.04 6.48
CA LEU A 103 -9.76 -23.56 7.24
C LEU A 103 -9.01 -24.59 6.40
N VAL A 104 -7.69 -24.61 6.56
CA VAL A 104 -6.83 -25.63 5.94
C VAL A 104 -6.44 -26.66 6.99
N GLN A 105 -6.39 -27.92 6.59
CA GLN A 105 -6.03 -29.04 7.45
C GLN A 105 -4.62 -28.89 7.99
N GLY A 106 -4.48 -28.79 9.31
CA GLY A 106 -3.19 -28.71 9.98
C GLY A 106 -3.37 -28.49 11.48
N SER A 107 -2.30 -28.06 12.15
CA SER A 107 -2.38 -27.76 13.59
C SER A 107 -3.35 -26.62 13.85
N GLY A 108 -4.35 -26.87 14.70
CA GLY A 108 -5.27 -25.83 15.17
C GLY A 108 -6.59 -25.71 14.41
N ALA A 109 -6.72 -26.23 13.19
CA ALA A 109 -7.96 -26.17 12.42
C ALA A 109 -9.17 -26.75 13.21
N GLU A 110 -9.00 -27.93 13.81
CA GLU A 110 -10.04 -28.56 14.64
C GLU A 110 -10.38 -27.73 15.89
N SER A 111 -9.36 -27.15 16.54
CA SER A 111 -9.56 -26.29 17.72
C SER A 111 -10.31 -25.02 17.35
N GLU A 112 -10.05 -24.49 16.15
CA GLU A 112 -10.72 -23.32 15.61
C GLU A 112 -12.19 -23.62 15.25
N ILE A 113 -12.48 -24.77 14.62
CA ILE A 113 -13.85 -25.25 14.39
C ILE A 113 -14.63 -25.35 15.70
N GLN A 114 -14.00 -25.88 16.76
CA GLN A 114 -14.60 -25.94 18.10
C GLN A 114 -14.82 -24.56 18.71
N ARG A 115 -13.84 -23.63 18.57
CA ARG A 115 -13.96 -22.24 19.07
C ARG A 115 -15.12 -21.50 18.41
N LEU A 116 -15.32 -21.72 17.11
CA LEU A 116 -16.40 -21.13 16.33
C LEU A 116 -17.79 -21.69 16.69
N GLY A 117 -17.83 -22.85 17.34
CA GLY A 117 -19.08 -23.56 17.65
C GLY A 117 -19.74 -24.15 16.41
N SER A 118 -18.95 -24.52 15.39
CA SER A 118 -19.48 -25.06 14.15
C SER A 118 -20.17 -26.39 14.39
N SER A 119 -21.44 -26.47 13.99
CA SER A 119 -22.24 -27.70 14.03
C SER A 119 -22.18 -28.48 12.71
N GLY A 120 -21.70 -27.85 11.64
CA GLY A 120 -21.46 -28.48 10.35
C GLY A 120 -20.06 -28.17 9.82
N VAL A 121 -19.44 -29.13 9.14
CA VAL A 121 -18.19 -28.96 8.40
C VAL A 121 -18.40 -29.43 6.98
N LEU A 122 -18.10 -28.55 6.01
CA LEU A 122 -18.01 -28.92 4.61
C LEU A 122 -16.55 -29.29 4.29
N ALA A 123 -16.29 -30.58 4.17
CA ALA A 123 -15.00 -31.14 3.78
C ALA A 123 -14.87 -31.12 2.25
N VAL A 124 -13.96 -30.32 1.72
CA VAL A 124 -13.74 -30.16 0.28
C VAL A 124 -12.38 -30.75 -0.11
N GLY A 125 -12.39 -31.69 -1.05
CA GLY A 125 -11.20 -32.43 -1.47
C GLY A 125 -10.86 -33.62 -0.57
N ASP A 126 -9.74 -34.28 -0.85
CA ASP A 126 -9.30 -35.48 -0.14
C ASP A 126 -8.54 -35.11 1.15
N LEU A 127 -9.27 -35.06 2.27
CA LEU A 127 -8.71 -34.83 3.60
C LEU A 127 -8.09 -36.10 4.23
N GLY A 128 -8.30 -37.28 3.64
CA GLY A 128 -8.04 -38.56 4.29
C GLY A 128 -9.04 -38.90 5.42
N ASP A 129 -8.95 -40.13 5.92
CA ASP A 129 -9.96 -40.70 6.84
C ASP A 129 -9.88 -40.11 8.27
N ASP A 130 -8.70 -39.66 8.70
CA ASP A 130 -8.47 -39.26 10.10
C ASP A 130 -8.68 -37.76 10.36
N ALA A 131 -8.75 -36.92 9.31
CA ALA A 131 -8.74 -35.45 9.41
C ALA A 131 -9.93 -34.80 10.10
N THR A 132 -10.99 -35.57 10.31
CA THR A 132 -12.22 -35.10 10.99
C THR A 132 -12.56 -35.97 12.20
N SER A 133 -11.71 -36.96 12.52
CA SER A 133 -11.96 -37.95 13.56
C SER A 133 -11.92 -37.38 14.98
N ALA A 134 -11.25 -36.26 15.19
CA ALA A 134 -11.15 -35.57 16.48
C ALA A 134 -12.18 -34.44 16.65
N LEU A 135 -13.04 -34.20 15.66
CA LEU A 135 -14.18 -33.29 15.81
C LEU A 135 -15.23 -33.89 16.76
N PRO A 136 -16.00 -33.07 17.50
CA PRO A 136 -17.08 -33.57 18.34
C PRO A 136 -18.07 -34.40 17.51
N GLY A 137 -18.50 -35.55 18.01
CA GLY A 137 -19.45 -36.42 17.29
C GLY A 137 -20.83 -35.82 17.03
N SER A 138 -21.11 -34.61 17.54
CA SER A 138 -22.29 -33.80 17.21
C SER A 138 -22.11 -32.94 15.95
N THR A 139 -20.93 -32.96 15.33
CA THR A 139 -20.62 -32.17 14.13
C THR A 139 -20.99 -32.97 12.89
N SER A 140 -21.88 -32.45 12.05
CA SER A 140 -22.20 -33.07 10.75
C SER A 140 -21.09 -32.76 9.75
N ILE A 141 -20.57 -33.78 9.07
CA ILE A 141 -19.49 -33.64 8.07
C ILE A 141 -20.06 -33.98 6.71
N VAL A 142 -20.07 -33.02 5.79
CA VAL A 142 -20.51 -33.21 4.41
C VAL A 142 -19.29 -33.16 3.50
N ARG A 143 -19.08 -34.20 2.69
CA ARG A 143 -17.97 -34.24 1.73
C ARG A 143 -18.39 -33.73 0.34
N ALA A 144 -17.53 -32.93 -0.27
CA ALA A 144 -17.69 -32.41 -1.61
C ALA A 144 -16.34 -32.43 -2.37
N ASP A 145 -16.15 -33.44 -3.21
CA ASP A 145 -14.85 -33.68 -3.87
C ASP A 145 -14.74 -32.96 -5.23
N ARG A 146 -15.85 -32.42 -5.75
CA ARG A 146 -15.93 -31.82 -7.10
C ARG A 146 -16.81 -30.57 -7.11
N ALA A 147 -16.63 -29.72 -8.11
CA ALA A 147 -17.45 -28.51 -8.32
C ALA A 147 -18.96 -28.78 -8.26
N ALA A 148 -19.42 -29.86 -8.89
CA ALA A 148 -20.84 -30.25 -8.86
C ALA A 148 -21.35 -30.60 -7.45
N ASP A 149 -20.50 -31.15 -6.58
CA ASP A 149 -20.85 -31.45 -5.21
C ASP A 149 -20.96 -30.16 -4.39
N VAL A 150 -20.00 -29.24 -4.56
CA VAL A 150 -20.05 -27.91 -3.93
C VAL A 150 -21.29 -27.14 -4.38
N ALA A 151 -21.56 -27.07 -5.69
CA ALA A 151 -22.73 -26.38 -6.23
C ALA A 151 -24.04 -26.94 -5.67
N ARG A 152 -24.12 -28.27 -5.49
CA ARG A 152 -25.28 -28.92 -4.86
C ARG A 152 -25.44 -28.56 -3.38
N VAL A 153 -24.33 -28.43 -2.64
CA VAL A 153 -24.35 -28.13 -1.21
C VAL A 153 -24.62 -26.65 -0.94
N THR A 154 -24.00 -25.75 -1.71
CA THR A 154 -24.06 -24.30 -1.48
C THR A 154 -25.20 -23.62 -2.26
N GLY A 155 -25.64 -24.22 -3.36
CA GLY A 155 -26.60 -23.62 -4.30
C GLY A 155 -25.98 -22.58 -5.24
N ALA A 156 -24.66 -22.38 -5.19
CA ALA A 156 -23.95 -21.42 -6.04
C ALA A 156 -23.54 -22.03 -7.39
N GLU A 157 -23.33 -21.18 -8.39
CA GLU A 157 -22.68 -21.57 -9.63
C GLU A 157 -21.16 -21.66 -9.39
N ILE A 158 -20.62 -22.89 -9.43
CA ILE A 158 -19.21 -23.15 -9.16
C ILE A 158 -18.51 -23.44 -10.48
N ALA A 159 -17.46 -22.68 -10.79
CA ALA A 159 -16.59 -22.94 -11.93
C ALA A 159 -15.62 -24.09 -11.61
N ASP A 160 -15.22 -24.84 -12.63
CA ASP A 160 -14.08 -25.76 -12.50
C ASP A 160 -12.80 -24.91 -12.33
N ALA A 161 -12.00 -25.21 -11.30
CA ALA A 161 -10.73 -24.54 -11.03
C ALA A 161 -9.76 -24.74 -12.22
N PRO A 162 -9.49 -23.69 -13.03
CA PRO A 162 -8.90 -23.88 -14.34
C PRO A 162 -7.36 -23.98 -14.32
N ASP A 163 -6.69 -23.47 -13.28
CA ASP A 163 -5.23 -23.29 -13.25
C ASP A 163 -4.61 -23.70 -11.90
N GLN A 164 -3.37 -24.22 -11.93
CA GLN A 164 -2.57 -24.56 -10.73
C GLN A 164 -1.56 -23.46 -10.33
N GLU A 165 -1.67 -22.26 -10.89
CA GLU A 165 -0.79 -21.13 -10.54
C GLU A 165 -1.30 -20.42 -9.28
N PRO A 166 -0.52 -20.39 -8.18
CA PRO A 166 -0.96 -19.80 -6.91
C PRO A 166 -1.45 -18.36 -7.02
N SER A 167 -0.69 -17.50 -7.71
CA SER A 167 -1.00 -16.07 -7.81
C SER A 167 -2.32 -15.81 -8.54
N ALA A 168 -2.60 -16.60 -9.58
CA ALA A 168 -3.86 -16.54 -10.30
C ALA A 168 -5.03 -17.03 -9.44
N ALA A 169 -4.84 -18.12 -8.68
CA ALA A 169 -5.85 -18.65 -7.77
C ALA A 169 -6.21 -17.64 -6.67
N VAL A 170 -5.22 -17.04 -5.99
CA VAL A 170 -5.47 -16.00 -4.97
C VAL A 170 -6.21 -14.81 -5.56
N SER A 171 -5.81 -14.36 -6.75
CA SER A 171 -6.46 -13.23 -7.43
C SER A 171 -7.91 -13.54 -7.82
N ARG A 172 -8.22 -14.76 -8.28
CA ARG A 172 -9.59 -15.20 -8.58
C ARG A 172 -10.46 -15.24 -7.33
N VAL A 173 -9.95 -15.85 -6.25
CA VAL A 173 -10.67 -15.88 -4.96
C VAL A 173 -10.88 -14.46 -4.43
N ALA A 174 -9.85 -13.62 -4.52
CA ALA A 174 -9.96 -12.21 -4.17
C ALA A 174 -10.93 -11.45 -5.09
N ALA A 175 -11.27 -11.92 -6.28
CA ALA A 175 -12.25 -11.28 -7.17
C ALA A 175 -13.69 -11.79 -6.97
N LEU A 176 -13.90 -12.81 -6.12
CA LEU A 176 -15.24 -13.34 -5.85
C LEU A 176 -16.16 -12.26 -5.28
N PRO A 177 -17.43 -12.23 -5.71
CA PRO A 177 -18.40 -11.29 -5.17
C PRO A 177 -18.59 -11.54 -3.67
N ALA A 178 -18.65 -10.47 -2.89
CA ALA A 178 -18.98 -10.57 -1.47
C ALA A 178 -20.35 -11.26 -1.31
N PRO A 179 -20.51 -12.13 -0.29
CA PRO A 179 -21.77 -12.79 -0.07
C PRO A 179 -22.88 -11.78 0.22
N ASP A 180 -24.04 -12.01 -0.38
CA ASP A 180 -25.22 -11.20 -0.15
C ASP A 180 -25.83 -11.56 1.21
N GLY A 181 -25.81 -10.61 2.15
CA GLY A 181 -26.41 -10.78 3.47
C GLY A 181 -27.94 -10.98 3.42
N ASP A 182 -28.59 -10.56 2.33
CA ASP A 182 -30.01 -10.75 2.08
C ASP A 182 -30.28 -12.03 1.26
N ALA A 183 -29.25 -12.82 0.93
CA ALA A 183 -29.40 -14.08 0.22
C ALA A 183 -30.37 -15.03 0.94
N ALA A 184 -31.11 -15.79 0.12
CA ALA A 184 -31.94 -16.86 0.63
C ALA A 184 -31.07 -17.88 1.38
N PRO A 185 -31.55 -18.44 2.49
CA PRO A 185 -30.80 -19.46 3.23
C PRO A 185 -30.50 -20.66 2.33
N THR A 186 -29.29 -21.19 2.42
CA THR A 186 -28.96 -22.48 1.81
C THR A 186 -29.75 -23.56 2.53
N PRO A 187 -30.67 -24.26 1.84
CA PRO A 187 -31.48 -25.29 2.47
C PRO A 187 -30.59 -26.47 2.90
N PRO A 188 -30.95 -27.16 4.00
CA PRO A 188 -30.19 -28.33 4.42
C PRO A 188 -30.19 -29.37 3.29
N THR A 189 -29.01 -29.91 2.96
CA THR A 189 -28.88 -30.94 1.93
C THR A 189 -29.72 -32.15 2.31
N ALA A 190 -30.53 -32.65 1.37
CA ALA A 190 -31.41 -33.79 1.58
C ALA A 190 -30.61 -35.11 1.69
N GLY A 191 -29.92 -35.30 2.82
CA GLY A 191 -29.35 -36.56 3.27
C GLY A 191 -30.16 -37.11 4.45
N SER A 192 -30.26 -38.43 4.57
CA SER A 192 -30.76 -39.07 5.79
C SER A 192 -29.92 -38.61 6.99
N GLY A 193 -30.60 -38.14 8.05
CA GLY A 193 -30.02 -37.38 9.17
C GLY A 193 -28.69 -37.93 9.68
N ASP A 194 -27.64 -37.17 9.39
CA ASP A 194 -26.26 -37.09 9.92
C ASP A 194 -25.31 -36.49 8.84
N ASP A 195 -25.71 -36.53 7.55
CA ASP A 195 -24.97 -36.03 6.37
C ASP A 195 -25.50 -34.68 5.80
N ALA A 196 -26.06 -33.80 6.64
CA ALA A 196 -26.63 -32.53 6.17
C ALA A 196 -26.09 -31.33 6.95
N LEU A 197 -25.65 -30.30 6.21
CA LEU A 197 -25.28 -29.03 6.83
C LEU A 197 -26.51 -28.35 7.45
N PRO A 198 -26.35 -27.62 8.56
CA PRO A 198 -27.43 -26.79 9.08
C PRO A 198 -27.85 -25.73 8.04
N ALA A 199 -29.12 -25.32 8.08
CA ALA A 199 -29.60 -24.23 7.24
C ALA A 199 -28.87 -22.94 7.63
N THR A 200 -28.14 -22.33 6.69
CA THR A 200 -27.34 -21.13 6.96
C THR A 200 -27.58 -20.04 5.94
N ALA A 201 -27.29 -18.80 6.33
CA ALA A 201 -27.17 -17.67 5.44
C ALA A 201 -25.94 -16.82 5.83
N PRO A 202 -25.31 -16.13 4.89
CA PRO A 202 -24.19 -15.24 5.20
C PRO A 202 -24.53 -14.15 6.22
N ALA A 203 -23.53 -13.63 6.92
CA ALA A 203 -23.68 -12.40 7.70
C ALA A 203 -23.77 -11.18 6.77
N ALA A 204 -24.19 -10.04 7.31
CA ALA A 204 -24.03 -8.76 6.61
C ALA A 204 -22.53 -8.48 6.37
N ALA A 205 -22.20 -7.89 5.22
CA ALA A 205 -20.83 -7.56 4.87
C ALA A 205 -20.19 -6.66 5.94
N LEU A 206 -18.96 -7.01 6.32
CA LEU A 206 -18.24 -6.33 7.38
C LEU A 206 -17.69 -4.97 6.89
N ALA A 207 -18.33 -3.89 7.33
CA ALA A 207 -17.93 -2.54 6.95
C ALA A 207 -16.67 -2.07 7.72
N GLY A 208 -15.88 -1.19 7.09
CA GLY A 208 -14.73 -0.52 7.72
C GLY A 208 -13.45 -1.36 7.81
N ALA A 209 -13.45 -2.57 7.27
CA ALA A 209 -12.26 -3.42 7.15
C ALA A 209 -11.92 -3.70 5.67
N HIS A 210 -10.63 -3.81 5.38
CA HIS A 210 -10.12 -4.22 4.06
C HIS A 210 -8.89 -5.12 4.23
N ALA A 211 -8.73 -6.13 3.40
CA ALA A 211 -7.58 -7.00 3.42
C ALA A 211 -6.57 -6.61 2.32
N LEU A 212 -5.31 -6.49 2.70
CA LEU A 212 -4.17 -6.39 1.78
C LEU A 212 -3.44 -7.73 1.81
N ALA A 213 -3.53 -8.51 0.75
CA ALA A 213 -2.95 -9.85 0.69
C ALA A 213 -1.81 -9.94 -0.32
N THR A 214 -0.81 -10.77 -0.03
CA THR A 214 0.12 -11.22 -1.08
C THR A 214 -0.54 -12.30 -1.94
N ASP A 215 -0.06 -12.48 -3.16
CA ASP A 215 -0.49 -13.53 -4.09
C ASP A 215 0.13 -14.92 -3.82
N ALA A 216 0.72 -15.11 -2.63
CA ALA A 216 1.28 -16.37 -2.18
C ALA A 216 0.20 -17.43 -1.96
N ALA A 217 0.51 -18.70 -2.25
CA ALA A 217 -0.43 -19.82 -2.07
C ALA A 217 -1.03 -19.88 -0.64
N SER A 218 -0.21 -19.62 0.38
CA SER A 218 -0.62 -19.64 1.79
C SER A 218 -1.63 -18.55 2.16
N SER A 219 -1.78 -17.51 1.34
CA SER A 219 -2.78 -16.45 1.53
C SER A 219 -4.18 -16.87 1.08
N LEU A 220 -4.35 -17.92 0.27
CA LEU A 220 -5.61 -18.26 -0.39
C LEU A 220 -6.77 -18.46 0.60
N ALA A 221 -6.58 -19.31 1.61
CA ALA A 221 -7.62 -19.61 2.59
C ALA A 221 -8.00 -18.39 3.45
N ALA A 222 -7.01 -17.56 3.79
CA ALA A 222 -7.23 -16.30 4.49
C ALA A 222 -8.00 -15.29 3.60
N VAL A 223 -7.65 -15.16 2.32
CA VAL A 223 -8.38 -14.33 1.35
C VAL A 223 -9.83 -14.79 1.20
N ALA A 224 -10.06 -16.10 1.07
CA ALA A 224 -11.39 -16.68 1.01
C ALA A 224 -12.22 -16.36 2.27
N THR A 225 -11.61 -16.48 3.44
CA THR A 225 -12.25 -16.17 4.73
C THR A 225 -12.59 -14.68 4.85
N ALA A 226 -11.71 -13.78 4.38
CA ALA A 226 -12.03 -12.35 4.29
C ALA A 226 -13.22 -12.09 3.36
N ARG A 227 -13.21 -12.69 2.16
CA ARG A 227 -14.33 -12.58 1.22
C ARG A 227 -15.64 -13.12 1.79
N ALA A 228 -15.61 -14.25 2.49
CA ALA A 228 -16.77 -14.84 3.16
C ALA A 228 -17.34 -13.95 4.28
N ALA A 229 -16.50 -13.12 4.92
CA ALA A 229 -16.94 -12.10 5.86
C ALA A 229 -17.44 -10.80 5.19
N GLY A 230 -17.41 -10.73 3.86
CA GLY A 230 -17.76 -9.54 3.07
C GLY A 230 -16.69 -8.45 3.08
N VAL A 231 -15.44 -8.77 3.42
CA VAL A 231 -14.30 -7.84 3.43
C VAL A 231 -13.75 -7.68 2.01
N GLY A 232 -13.44 -6.44 1.62
CA GLY A 232 -12.73 -6.15 0.37
C GLY A 232 -11.31 -6.71 0.40
N VAL A 233 -10.78 -7.19 -0.73
CA VAL A 233 -9.40 -7.70 -0.80
C VAL A 233 -8.66 -7.05 -1.95
N THR A 234 -7.49 -6.47 -1.65
CA THR A 234 -6.48 -6.06 -2.63
C THR A 234 -5.33 -7.04 -2.59
N VAL A 235 -4.97 -7.59 -3.74
CA VAL A 235 -3.85 -8.53 -3.88
C VAL A 235 -2.66 -7.80 -4.49
N VAL A 236 -1.47 -8.02 -3.92
CA VAL A 236 -0.18 -7.56 -4.45
C VAL A 236 0.79 -8.73 -4.61
N PRO A 237 1.80 -8.63 -5.50
CA PRO A 237 2.77 -9.70 -5.66
C PRO A 237 3.58 -9.96 -4.38
N GLU A 238 3.80 -11.21 -4.00
CA GLU A 238 4.66 -11.60 -2.87
C GLU A 238 6.11 -11.10 -3.08
N THR A 239 6.56 -11.04 -4.33
CA THR A 239 7.89 -10.53 -4.70
C THR A 239 8.02 -9.01 -4.53
N SER A 240 6.90 -8.28 -4.44
CA SER A 240 6.85 -6.83 -4.21
C SER A 240 5.64 -6.47 -3.35
N PRO A 241 5.69 -6.79 -2.03
CA PRO A 241 4.52 -6.72 -1.16
C PRO A 241 4.19 -5.28 -0.71
N ASP A 242 4.91 -4.27 -1.21
CA ASP A 242 4.64 -2.86 -0.89
C ASP A 242 3.47 -2.34 -1.75
N PRO A 243 2.30 -2.03 -1.16
CA PRO A 243 1.15 -1.55 -1.94
C PRO A 243 1.44 -0.22 -2.66
N ARG A 244 2.40 0.57 -2.17
CA ARG A 244 2.82 1.83 -2.80
C ARG A 244 3.47 1.61 -4.16
N ALA A 245 3.92 0.40 -4.49
CA ALA A 245 4.50 0.08 -5.79
C ALA A 245 3.45 -0.03 -6.92
N SER A 246 2.16 -0.18 -6.58
CA SER A 246 1.09 -0.42 -7.55
C SER A 246 0.05 0.70 -7.54
N ALA A 247 -0.20 1.30 -8.72
CA ALA A 247 -1.26 2.28 -8.90
C ALA A 247 -2.64 1.72 -8.55
N ASP A 248 -2.91 0.47 -8.94
CA ASP A 248 -4.19 -0.19 -8.70
C ASP A 248 -4.37 -0.51 -7.21
N ALA A 249 -3.30 -0.93 -6.52
CA ALA A 249 -3.37 -1.19 -5.08
C ALA A 249 -3.61 0.10 -4.28
N VAL A 250 -2.92 1.20 -4.64
CA VAL A 250 -3.14 2.53 -4.04
C VAL A 250 -4.58 2.99 -4.25
N ALA A 251 -5.10 2.88 -5.47
CA ALA A 251 -6.49 3.24 -5.77
C ALA A 251 -7.48 2.38 -4.98
N ALA A 252 -7.30 1.07 -4.96
CA ALA A 252 -8.19 0.15 -4.25
C ALA A 252 -8.20 0.40 -2.73
N LEU A 253 -7.04 0.64 -2.11
CA LEU A 253 -6.94 0.94 -0.67
C LEU A 253 -7.58 2.28 -0.32
N HIS A 254 -7.40 3.29 -1.18
CA HIS A 254 -8.04 4.58 -1.02
C HIS A 254 -9.58 4.48 -1.13
N GLU A 255 -10.07 3.82 -2.17
CA GLU A 255 -11.50 3.64 -2.42
C GLU A 255 -12.19 2.79 -1.35
N ALA A 256 -11.48 1.82 -0.78
CA ALA A 256 -11.99 1.00 0.32
C ALA A 256 -12.36 1.85 1.56
N GLY A 257 -11.67 2.98 1.79
CA GLY A 257 -11.94 3.89 2.90
C GLY A 257 -11.92 3.20 4.26
N ALA A 258 -11.17 2.11 4.39
CA ALA A 258 -11.20 1.26 5.57
C ALA A 258 -10.48 1.90 6.76
N THR A 259 -11.04 1.69 7.95
CA THR A 259 -10.45 2.13 9.21
C THR A 259 -9.53 1.08 9.83
N SER A 260 -9.68 -0.18 9.40
CA SER A 260 -8.83 -1.30 9.79
C SER A 260 -8.36 -2.05 8.54
N THR A 261 -7.08 -2.37 8.47
CA THR A 261 -6.50 -3.19 7.41
C THR A 261 -5.99 -4.51 7.97
N ILE A 262 -6.29 -5.60 7.27
CA ILE A 262 -5.75 -6.93 7.58
C ILE A 262 -4.69 -7.25 6.54
N ALA A 263 -3.41 -7.25 6.94
CA ALA A 263 -2.31 -7.61 6.07
C ALA A 263 -2.11 -9.14 6.09
N VAL A 264 -2.16 -9.79 4.93
CA VAL A 264 -2.12 -11.24 4.80
C VAL A 264 -0.88 -11.65 4.01
N GLY A 265 -0.03 -12.48 4.60
CA GLY A 265 1.16 -13.02 3.98
C GLY A 265 2.40 -12.92 4.88
N ALA A 266 3.29 -13.91 4.80
CA ALA A 266 4.49 -13.99 5.63
C ALA A 266 5.45 -12.80 5.47
N ALA A 267 5.45 -12.16 4.29
CA ALA A 267 6.24 -10.96 4.03
C ALA A 267 5.89 -9.77 4.95
N TYR A 268 4.73 -9.80 5.62
CA TYR A 268 4.26 -8.74 6.50
C TYR A 268 4.52 -8.99 7.99
N ALA A 269 4.92 -10.21 8.39
CA ALA A 269 4.93 -10.65 9.80
C ALA A 269 5.74 -9.75 10.74
N ASP A 270 6.92 -9.30 10.29
CA ASP A 270 7.88 -8.53 11.10
C ASP A 270 8.17 -7.14 10.50
N ASP A 271 7.31 -6.65 9.61
CA ASP A 271 7.54 -5.39 8.91
C ASP A 271 7.03 -4.18 9.73
N ALA A 272 7.94 -3.57 10.49
CA ALA A 272 7.64 -2.39 11.30
C ALA A 272 7.21 -1.14 10.49
N SER A 273 7.46 -1.11 9.18
CA SER A 273 7.09 0.01 8.30
C SER A 273 5.70 -0.14 7.69
N LEU A 274 5.11 -1.34 7.76
CA LEU A 274 3.89 -1.70 7.04
C LEU A 274 2.71 -0.77 7.32
N GLU A 275 2.44 -0.45 8.58
CA GLU A 275 1.35 0.46 8.95
C GLU A 275 1.53 1.84 8.28
N GLY A 276 2.77 2.34 8.25
CA GLY A 276 3.11 3.59 7.58
C GLY A 276 2.85 3.52 6.07
N ARG A 277 3.22 2.41 5.42
CA ARG A 277 3.05 2.20 3.98
C ARG A 277 1.58 2.05 3.59
N ILE A 278 0.79 1.31 4.35
CA ILE A 278 -0.65 1.17 4.14
C ILE A 278 -1.32 2.53 4.30
N ARG A 279 -1.00 3.27 5.36
CA ARG A 279 -1.55 4.62 5.57
C ARG A 279 -1.23 5.57 4.42
N THR A 280 0.00 5.54 3.89
CA THR A 280 0.37 6.30 2.69
C THR A 280 -0.41 5.81 1.46
N ALA A 281 -0.54 4.51 1.23
CA ALA A 281 -1.33 3.98 0.12
C ALA A 281 -2.81 4.40 0.18
N SER A 282 -3.41 4.40 1.37
CA SER A 282 -4.79 4.81 1.58
C SER A 282 -5.06 6.31 1.34
N THR A 283 -4.03 7.16 1.22
CA THR A 283 -4.24 8.57 0.83
C THR A 283 -4.65 8.71 -0.63
N GLY A 284 -4.32 7.73 -1.48
CA GLY A 284 -4.68 7.71 -2.89
C GLY A 284 -3.84 8.62 -3.79
N ASP A 285 -2.94 9.44 -3.24
CA ASP A 285 -2.04 10.28 -4.04
C ASP A 285 -1.15 9.40 -4.92
N GLN A 286 -1.02 9.71 -6.21
CA GLN A 286 -0.12 8.99 -7.11
C GLN A 286 0.97 9.91 -7.66
N LEU A 287 2.18 9.36 -7.76
CA LEU A 287 3.29 10.00 -8.45
C LEU A 287 3.14 9.83 -9.97
N PRO A 288 3.78 10.70 -10.78
CA PRO A 288 3.95 10.44 -12.20
C PRO A 288 4.48 9.02 -12.47
N GLY A 289 3.90 8.35 -13.45
CA GLY A 289 4.17 6.93 -13.74
C GLY A 289 3.40 5.93 -12.87
N GLY A 290 2.51 6.38 -11.99
CA GLY A 290 1.65 5.52 -11.16
C GLY A 290 2.29 5.09 -9.83
N GLY A 291 1.45 4.66 -8.88
CA GLY A 291 1.90 4.29 -7.53
C GLY A 291 2.50 5.46 -6.76
N GLN A 292 3.27 5.16 -5.72
CA GLN A 292 3.77 6.11 -4.72
C GLN A 292 5.27 5.96 -4.42
N LEU A 293 5.95 5.04 -5.09
CA LEU A 293 7.41 4.92 -5.06
C LEU A 293 8.04 5.71 -6.21
N VAL A 294 9.19 6.33 -5.92
CA VAL A 294 9.97 7.09 -6.91
C VAL A 294 10.82 6.14 -7.74
N LEU A 295 11.49 5.21 -7.08
CA LEU A 295 12.34 4.14 -7.65
C LEU A 295 12.13 2.85 -6.82
N PRO A 296 12.41 1.67 -7.39
CA PRO A 296 12.78 1.40 -8.78
C PRO A 296 11.58 1.42 -9.75
N GLY A 297 11.80 1.12 -11.04
CA GLY A 297 10.73 0.94 -12.04
C GLY A 297 10.34 2.20 -12.80
N LYS A 298 11.09 3.30 -12.61
CA LYS A 298 10.92 4.58 -13.31
C LYS A 298 12.29 5.17 -13.60
N ARG A 299 12.38 5.95 -14.67
CA ARG A 299 13.57 6.76 -14.98
C ARG A 299 13.16 8.21 -15.06
N TYR A 300 14.00 9.12 -14.59
CA TYR A 300 13.69 10.55 -14.58
C TYR A 300 14.59 11.29 -15.56
N VAL A 301 14.01 12.24 -16.28
CA VAL A 301 14.75 13.18 -17.13
C VAL A 301 14.35 14.58 -16.73
N ALA A 302 15.30 15.33 -16.18
CA ALA A 302 15.07 16.64 -15.60
C ALA A 302 15.61 17.79 -16.44
N LEU A 303 14.92 18.92 -16.38
CA LEU A 303 15.46 20.22 -16.76
C LEU A 303 15.84 20.99 -15.49
N TYR A 304 17.07 21.50 -15.44
CA TYR A 304 17.60 22.26 -14.32
C TYR A 304 17.42 23.77 -14.51
N GLY A 305 17.12 24.51 -13.44
CA GLY A 305 17.25 25.97 -13.43
C GLY A 305 16.54 26.71 -12.30
N ALA A 306 16.70 28.04 -12.24
CA ALA A 306 16.12 28.90 -11.20
C ALA A 306 14.94 29.72 -11.72
N ALA A 307 13.81 29.69 -11.00
CA ALA A 307 12.64 30.48 -11.36
C ALA A 307 12.98 31.96 -11.54
N GLY A 308 12.57 32.54 -12.67
CA GLY A 308 12.74 33.97 -12.95
C GLY A 308 14.06 34.35 -13.63
N THR A 309 14.95 33.41 -13.94
CA THR A 309 16.15 33.66 -14.75
C THR A 309 16.51 32.47 -15.63
N GLY A 310 16.78 32.71 -16.92
CA GLY A 310 17.33 31.71 -17.83
C GLY A 310 18.85 31.54 -17.71
N ALA A 311 19.52 32.31 -16.84
CA ALA A 311 20.98 32.30 -16.73
C ALA A 311 21.54 31.13 -15.91
N LEU A 312 20.68 30.37 -15.22
CA LEU A 312 21.08 29.31 -14.28
C LEU A 312 20.58 27.93 -14.71
N GLY A 313 20.29 27.76 -16.01
CA GLY A 313 19.88 26.49 -16.60
C GLY A 313 18.66 26.62 -17.51
N VAL A 314 18.51 25.62 -18.36
CA VAL A 314 17.50 25.57 -19.43
C VAL A 314 16.04 25.57 -18.97
N LEU A 315 15.74 25.23 -17.71
CA LEU A 315 14.37 25.14 -17.22
C LEU A 315 13.63 26.49 -17.29
N SER A 316 14.32 27.57 -16.92
CA SER A 316 13.73 28.90 -16.72
C SER A 316 14.04 29.91 -17.84
N GLU A 317 14.55 29.43 -18.98
CA GLU A 317 14.60 30.20 -20.24
C GLU A 317 13.20 30.50 -20.80
N GLN A 318 12.20 29.76 -20.31
CA GLN A 318 10.79 29.89 -20.65
C GLN A 318 9.92 29.97 -19.39
N GLY A 319 8.60 30.19 -19.54
CA GLY A 319 7.65 30.15 -18.43
C GLY A 319 7.23 28.72 -18.05
N PRO A 320 6.50 28.53 -16.93
CA PRO A 320 6.17 27.19 -16.39
C PRO A 320 5.49 26.25 -17.39
N ALA A 321 4.52 26.72 -18.17
CA ALA A 321 3.78 25.89 -19.12
C ALA A 321 4.66 25.39 -20.28
N ASP A 322 5.52 26.27 -20.82
CA ASP A 322 6.45 25.91 -21.88
C ASP A 322 7.58 25.03 -21.36
N ALA A 323 8.00 25.22 -20.09
CA ALA A 323 8.95 24.34 -19.42
C ALA A 323 8.40 22.92 -19.27
N VAL A 324 7.10 22.77 -18.95
CA VAL A 324 6.43 21.46 -18.91
C VAL A 324 6.49 20.78 -20.26
N ALA A 325 6.18 21.52 -21.34
CA ALA A 325 6.23 20.98 -22.69
C ALA A 325 7.66 20.55 -23.08
N ARG A 326 8.66 21.35 -22.74
CA ARG A 326 10.08 21.05 -22.97
C ARG A 326 10.54 19.82 -22.20
N ALA A 327 10.21 19.70 -20.91
CA ALA A 327 10.58 18.56 -20.09
C ALA A 327 9.95 17.26 -20.61
N LYS A 328 8.67 17.31 -21.03
CA LYS A 328 8.00 16.17 -21.67
C LYS A 328 8.66 15.76 -22.99
N ALA A 329 9.05 16.74 -23.82
CA ALA A 329 9.76 16.45 -25.05
C ALA A 329 11.12 15.79 -24.76
N GLN A 330 11.88 16.32 -23.80
CA GLN A 330 13.18 15.76 -23.43
C GLN A 330 13.08 14.33 -22.87
N ALA A 331 12.08 14.06 -22.01
CA ALA A 331 11.82 12.71 -21.50
C ALA A 331 11.41 11.73 -22.60
N ALA A 332 10.61 12.18 -23.57
CA ALA A 332 10.18 11.35 -24.69
C ALA A 332 11.35 10.89 -25.59
N GLU A 333 12.44 11.66 -25.67
CA GLU A 333 13.65 11.26 -26.41
C GLU A 333 14.38 10.07 -25.77
N TYR A 334 14.22 9.86 -24.45
CA TYR A 334 14.84 8.75 -23.72
C TYR A 334 14.01 7.47 -23.77
N GLN A 335 12.67 7.59 -23.87
CA GLN A 335 11.77 6.43 -23.77
C GLN A 335 12.10 5.27 -24.73
N PRO A 336 12.51 5.47 -25.99
CA PRO A 336 12.88 4.38 -26.90
C PRO A 336 14.09 3.54 -26.43
N TYR A 337 14.84 4.02 -25.45
CA TYR A 337 16.05 3.39 -24.92
C TYR A 337 15.89 2.94 -23.46
N SER A 338 14.66 2.97 -22.93
CA SER A 338 14.33 2.64 -21.54
C SER A 338 13.16 1.66 -21.52
N ASP A 339 13.34 0.52 -20.85
CA ASP A 339 12.25 -0.43 -20.58
C ASP A 339 11.29 0.08 -19.49
N GLU A 340 11.77 1.02 -18.66
CA GLU A 340 10.99 1.71 -17.65
C GLU A 340 10.34 2.98 -18.22
N PRO A 341 9.16 3.39 -17.70
CA PRO A 341 8.59 4.69 -17.99
C PRO A 341 9.57 5.83 -17.67
N VAL A 342 9.77 6.73 -18.64
CA VAL A 342 10.60 7.92 -18.47
C VAL A 342 9.72 9.09 -18.06
N ILE A 343 9.93 9.55 -16.84
CA ILE A 343 9.18 10.59 -16.16
C ILE A 343 9.87 11.95 -16.38
N PRO A 344 9.17 12.94 -16.96
CA PRO A 344 9.69 14.29 -17.05
C PRO A 344 9.79 14.91 -15.66
N MET A 345 10.84 15.69 -15.44
CA MET A 345 11.11 16.28 -14.14
C MET A 345 11.61 17.74 -14.24
N PHE A 346 11.31 18.53 -13.21
CA PHE A 346 11.95 19.81 -12.95
C PHE A 346 12.92 19.67 -11.78
N GLU A 347 14.12 20.21 -11.95
CA GLU A 347 15.05 20.47 -10.86
C GLU A 347 15.16 21.98 -10.68
N LEU A 348 14.38 22.49 -9.73
CA LEU A 348 14.11 23.91 -9.56
C LEU A 348 14.92 24.49 -8.40
N ILE A 349 15.86 25.38 -8.70
CA ILE A 349 16.69 26.00 -7.68
C ILE A 349 15.82 26.88 -6.77
N ALA A 350 15.74 26.49 -5.50
CA ALA A 350 15.02 27.22 -4.48
C ALA A 350 15.95 28.19 -3.73
N THR A 351 17.24 27.88 -3.63
CA THR A 351 18.23 28.80 -3.04
C THR A 351 19.48 28.84 -3.90
N VAL A 352 20.00 30.05 -4.15
CA VAL A 352 21.12 30.27 -5.06
C VAL A 352 22.32 30.77 -4.26
N ALA A 353 23.50 30.16 -4.44
CA ALA A 353 24.72 30.67 -3.83
C ALA A 353 25.04 32.09 -4.32
N ALA A 354 25.20 33.03 -3.40
CA ALA A 354 25.30 34.45 -3.70
C ALA A 354 26.71 34.99 -3.50
N GLY A 355 27.23 35.75 -4.49
CA GLY A 355 28.58 36.34 -4.42
C GLY A 355 28.79 37.38 -3.30
N SER A 356 27.72 37.79 -2.62
CA SER A 356 27.73 38.70 -1.47
C SER A 356 26.81 38.20 -0.37
N ALA A 357 27.14 38.53 0.88
CA ALA A 357 26.31 38.23 2.03
C ALA A 357 24.92 38.86 1.89
N GLY A 358 23.87 38.05 2.01
CA GLY A 358 22.49 38.51 2.16
C GLY A 358 22.21 39.11 3.54
N PRO A 359 20.95 39.50 3.83
CA PRO A 359 20.57 40.08 5.12
C PRO A 359 20.87 39.20 6.35
N ASP A 360 20.84 37.88 6.19
CA ASP A 360 21.18 36.89 7.23
C ASP A 360 22.63 36.40 7.16
N GLY A 361 23.41 36.90 6.19
CA GLY A 361 24.86 36.74 6.14
C GLY A 361 25.34 35.39 5.63
N ASP A 362 24.45 34.54 5.13
CA ASP A 362 24.76 33.15 4.77
C ASP A 362 25.32 32.97 3.35
N TYR A 363 25.31 34.00 2.50
CA TYR A 363 25.73 33.88 1.09
C TYR A 363 24.85 32.92 0.27
N SER A 364 23.56 32.82 0.63
CA SER A 364 22.52 32.19 -0.16
C SER A 364 21.43 33.23 -0.44
N SER A 365 20.76 33.11 -1.58
CA SER A 365 19.60 33.93 -1.94
C SER A 365 18.40 33.02 -2.12
N GLU A 366 17.38 33.19 -1.28
CA GLU A 366 16.20 32.35 -1.28
C GLU A 366 15.11 32.84 -2.23
N VAL A 367 14.60 31.91 -3.04
CA VAL A 367 13.45 32.14 -3.89
C VAL A 367 12.18 31.99 -3.05
N PRO A 368 11.30 33.01 -2.99
CA PRO A 368 10.06 32.91 -2.22
C PRO A 368 9.19 31.73 -2.70
N VAL A 369 8.49 31.07 -1.78
CA VAL A 369 7.59 29.95 -2.09
C VAL A 369 6.53 30.35 -3.12
N GLU A 370 6.06 31.60 -3.07
CA GLU A 370 5.06 32.15 -3.99
C GLU A 370 5.58 32.22 -5.44
N THR A 371 6.91 32.27 -5.63
CA THR A 371 7.55 32.20 -6.94
C THR A 371 7.72 30.75 -7.41
N LEU A 372 7.94 29.80 -6.49
CA LEU A 372 8.10 28.37 -6.81
C LEU A 372 6.75 27.69 -7.08
N GLN A 373 5.69 28.06 -6.35
CA GLN A 373 4.41 27.37 -6.37
C GLN A 373 3.77 27.27 -7.78
N PRO A 374 3.78 28.31 -8.64
CA PRO A 374 3.25 28.19 -10.00
C PRO A 374 3.98 27.14 -10.86
N TRP A 375 5.28 26.92 -10.62
CA TRP A 375 6.05 25.88 -11.31
C TRP A 375 5.68 24.49 -10.81
N ILE A 376 5.54 24.34 -9.49
CA ILE A 376 5.14 23.10 -8.83
C ILE A 376 3.72 22.70 -9.27
N ASP A 377 2.78 23.64 -9.30
CA ASP A 377 1.41 23.39 -9.73
C ASP A 377 1.35 22.99 -11.21
N ALA A 378 2.05 23.72 -12.09
CA ALA A 378 2.11 23.40 -13.51
C ALA A 378 2.71 22.01 -13.76
N ALA A 379 3.75 21.64 -13.00
CA ALA A 379 4.38 20.33 -13.08
C ALA A 379 3.43 19.22 -12.63
N ARG A 380 2.83 19.36 -11.43
CA ARG A 380 1.90 18.38 -10.84
C ARG A 380 0.71 18.13 -11.76
N ASP A 381 0.05 19.20 -12.23
CA ASP A 381 -1.12 19.10 -13.09
C ASP A 381 -0.81 18.43 -14.44
N ALA A 382 0.47 18.43 -14.85
CA ALA A 382 0.95 17.84 -16.08
C ALA A 382 1.64 16.48 -15.91
N GLY A 383 1.73 15.92 -14.70
CA GLY A 383 2.46 14.67 -14.44
C GLY A 383 3.97 14.80 -14.62
N VAL A 384 4.54 15.94 -14.25
CA VAL A 384 5.98 16.20 -14.18
C VAL A 384 6.40 16.15 -12.71
N TYR A 385 7.46 15.42 -12.39
CA TYR A 385 7.99 15.35 -11.03
C TYR A 385 8.81 16.61 -10.71
N VAL A 386 8.88 17.05 -9.46
CA VAL A 386 9.67 18.23 -9.07
C VAL A 386 10.65 17.87 -7.98
N VAL A 387 11.88 18.35 -8.10
CA VAL A 387 12.84 18.47 -6.99
C VAL A 387 13.17 19.93 -6.81
N ILE A 388 13.15 20.41 -5.57
CA ILE A 388 13.70 21.73 -5.24
C ILE A 388 15.16 21.59 -4.84
N ASP A 389 16.01 22.48 -5.34
CA ASP A 389 17.46 22.43 -5.13
C ASP A 389 17.92 23.52 -4.14
N LEU A 390 18.80 23.12 -3.23
CA LEU A 390 19.34 23.96 -2.17
C LEU A 390 20.84 24.20 -2.33
N GLN A 391 21.21 25.48 -2.50
CA GLN A 391 22.57 25.98 -2.43
C GLN A 391 22.76 26.80 -1.15
N PRO A 392 23.18 26.18 -0.03
CA PRO A 392 22.97 26.73 1.30
C PRO A 392 23.94 27.85 1.68
N GLY A 393 24.99 28.09 0.90
CA GLY A 393 26.05 28.99 1.32
C GLY A 393 26.61 28.54 2.68
N ARG A 394 26.61 29.42 3.67
CA ARG A 394 27.16 29.22 5.02
C ARG A 394 26.15 28.64 6.02
N THR A 395 24.87 28.56 5.69
CA THR A 395 23.90 27.85 6.54
C THR A 395 24.01 26.33 6.33
N ASP A 396 23.42 25.55 7.23
CA ASP A 396 23.23 24.11 7.05
C ASP A 396 21.98 23.78 6.19
N PHE A 397 21.98 22.60 5.59
CA PHE A 397 20.87 22.15 4.72
C PHE A 397 19.54 22.02 5.46
N LEU A 398 19.53 21.49 6.69
CA LEU A 398 18.30 21.29 7.46
C LEU A 398 17.60 22.62 7.75
N THR A 399 18.35 23.64 8.15
CA THR A 399 17.85 24.99 8.38
C THR A 399 17.21 25.56 7.11
N GLN A 400 17.84 25.36 5.95
CA GLN A 400 17.33 25.86 4.68
C GLN A 400 16.12 25.05 4.18
N ALA A 401 16.14 23.72 4.27
CA ALA A 401 15.04 22.85 3.87
C ALA A 401 13.75 23.15 4.66
N LYS A 402 13.87 23.47 5.95
CA LYS A 402 12.73 23.88 6.79
C LYS A 402 12.04 25.16 6.32
N ARG A 403 12.73 26.06 5.59
CA ARG A 403 12.11 27.25 4.98
C ARG A 403 11.12 26.87 3.88
N TYR A 404 11.33 25.72 3.26
CA TYR A 404 10.51 25.16 2.18
C TYR A 404 9.60 24.02 2.65
N ALA A 405 9.35 23.90 3.96
CA ALA A 405 8.50 22.85 4.51
C ALA A 405 7.10 22.80 3.89
N SER A 406 6.54 23.94 3.47
CA SER A 406 5.22 24.02 2.82
C SER A 406 5.19 23.37 1.44
N VAL A 407 6.26 23.46 0.66
CA VAL A 407 6.36 22.81 -0.65
C VAL A 407 6.81 21.36 -0.54
N LEU A 408 7.73 21.06 0.39
CA LEU A 408 8.14 19.69 0.69
C LEU A 408 6.99 18.88 1.33
N ALA A 409 5.99 19.53 1.92
CA ALA A 409 4.76 18.88 2.38
C ALA A 409 3.77 18.50 1.27
N GLN A 410 4.08 18.75 -0.01
CA GLN A 410 3.23 18.38 -1.15
C GLN A 410 3.68 17.04 -1.76
N PRO A 411 2.74 16.23 -2.30
CA PRO A 411 3.08 15.06 -3.11
C PRO A 411 3.91 15.46 -4.35
N GLY A 412 4.82 14.58 -4.80
CA GLY A 412 5.58 14.81 -6.04
C GLY A 412 6.67 15.89 -5.99
N VAL A 413 6.99 16.41 -4.79
CA VAL A 413 8.07 17.37 -4.56
C VAL A 413 9.18 16.72 -3.73
N GLY A 414 10.34 16.45 -4.35
CA GLY A 414 11.57 15.99 -3.71
C GLY A 414 12.52 17.13 -3.36
N LEU A 415 13.71 16.77 -2.88
CA LEU A 415 14.75 17.70 -2.40
C LEU A 415 16.11 17.36 -3.02
N ALA A 416 16.83 18.35 -3.51
CA ALA A 416 18.23 18.26 -3.92
C ALA A 416 19.09 19.08 -2.96
N LEU A 417 20.24 18.51 -2.60
CA LEU A 417 21.26 19.17 -1.80
C LEU A 417 22.47 19.38 -2.72
N ASP A 418 22.98 20.62 -2.79
CA ASP A 418 24.23 20.97 -3.47
C ASP A 418 25.41 21.15 -2.48
N PRO A 419 26.13 20.07 -2.11
CA PRO A 419 27.31 20.16 -1.24
C PRO A 419 28.40 21.11 -1.73
N GLU A 420 28.53 21.35 -3.04
CA GLU A 420 29.54 22.30 -3.55
C GLU A 420 29.30 23.74 -3.07
N TRP A 421 28.05 24.07 -2.75
CA TRP A 421 27.64 25.37 -2.22
C TRP A 421 27.52 25.39 -0.70
N ARG A 422 27.87 24.29 -0.01
CA ARG A 422 27.93 24.22 1.46
C ARG A 422 29.28 24.73 1.98
N LEU A 423 29.29 25.99 2.36
CA LEU A 423 30.47 26.80 2.71
C LEU A 423 30.72 26.88 4.22
N GLY A 424 31.99 26.90 4.60
CA GLY A 424 32.43 27.22 5.96
C GLY A 424 32.30 28.72 6.32
N PRO A 425 32.48 29.10 7.59
CA PRO A 425 32.20 30.45 8.09
C PRO A 425 32.94 31.59 7.37
N ASP A 426 34.16 31.36 6.90
CA ASP A 426 35.00 32.36 6.21
C ASP A 426 35.05 32.16 4.68
N GLN A 427 34.27 31.21 4.16
CA GLN A 427 34.28 30.83 2.76
C GLN A 427 33.25 31.64 1.96
N VAL A 428 33.47 31.80 0.65
CA VAL A 428 32.54 32.53 -0.23
C VAL A 428 32.38 31.77 -1.56
N PRO A 429 31.23 31.90 -2.25
CA PRO A 429 31.01 31.20 -3.52
C PRO A 429 32.12 31.43 -4.55
N LEU A 430 32.36 30.43 -5.40
CA LEU A 430 33.31 30.46 -6.53
C LEU A 430 34.81 30.61 -6.14
N LYS A 431 35.17 30.49 -4.87
CA LYS A 431 36.58 30.49 -4.41
C LYS A 431 37.08 29.11 -3.99
N GLN A 432 36.17 28.23 -3.61
CA GLN A 432 36.40 26.83 -3.27
C GLN A 432 35.15 26.02 -3.61
N ILE A 433 35.30 24.69 -3.55
CA ILE A 433 34.16 23.77 -3.51
C ILE A 433 33.85 23.50 -2.03
N GLY A 434 32.58 23.59 -1.68
CA GLY A 434 32.05 23.27 -0.36
C GLY A 434 32.10 21.79 -0.01
N SER A 435 31.63 21.47 1.19
CA SER A 435 31.47 20.10 1.64
C SER A 435 30.45 19.99 2.76
N VAL A 436 29.82 18.82 2.87
CA VAL A 436 28.89 18.44 3.94
C VAL A 436 29.32 17.11 4.56
N SER A 437 28.99 16.88 5.83
CA SER A 437 29.15 15.57 6.45
C SER A 437 27.90 14.70 6.25
N ALA A 438 28.07 13.37 6.24
CA ALA A 438 26.95 12.44 6.26
C ALA A 438 25.96 12.77 7.39
N ALA A 439 26.44 13.12 8.58
CA ALA A 439 25.58 13.49 9.71
C ALA A 439 24.68 14.73 9.47
N GLU A 440 25.12 15.73 8.70
CA GLU A 440 24.25 16.87 8.35
C GLU A 440 23.22 16.48 7.27
N VAL A 441 23.61 15.59 6.34
CA VAL A 441 22.68 14.99 5.37
C VAL A 441 21.63 14.17 6.10
N ASP A 442 22.03 13.28 7.01
CA ASP A 442 21.14 12.41 7.78
C ASP A 442 20.19 13.22 8.68
N ALA A 443 20.66 14.31 9.29
CA ALA A 443 19.77 15.21 10.03
C ALA A 443 18.69 15.87 9.13
N THR A 444 19.01 16.08 7.85
CA THR A 444 18.07 16.60 6.85
C THR A 444 17.10 15.51 6.38
N THR A 445 17.59 14.28 6.15
CA THR A 445 16.76 13.15 5.73
C THR A 445 15.81 12.70 6.83
N ASP A 446 16.26 12.62 8.08
CA ASP A 446 15.44 12.32 9.26
C ASP A 446 14.23 13.26 9.35
N TRP A 447 14.49 14.56 9.17
CA TRP A 447 13.44 15.57 9.19
C TRP A 447 12.47 15.41 8.01
N LEU A 448 12.99 15.21 6.79
CA LEU A 448 12.16 15.07 5.60
C LEU A 448 11.31 13.78 5.63
N ALA A 449 11.90 12.66 6.05
CA ALA A 449 11.21 11.40 6.28
C ALA A 449 10.12 11.56 7.36
N GLY A 450 10.40 12.32 8.42
CA GLY A 450 9.40 12.72 9.41
C GLY A 450 8.21 13.47 8.80
N VAL A 451 8.45 14.42 7.88
CA VAL A 451 7.38 15.15 7.17
C VAL A 451 6.55 14.21 6.29
N VAL A 452 7.20 13.32 5.53
CA VAL A 452 6.53 12.33 4.68
C VAL A 452 5.66 11.41 5.52
N ARG A 453 6.22 10.86 6.60
CA ARG A 453 5.53 9.98 7.52
C ARG A 453 4.37 10.70 8.19
N GLU A 454 4.55 11.86 8.81
CA GLU A 454 3.46 12.56 9.49
C GLU A 454 2.26 12.82 8.56
N LYS A 455 2.54 13.19 7.30
CA LYS A 455 1.51 13.56 6.32
C LYS A 455 0.98 12.40 5.47
N GLY A 456 1.57 11.22 5.54
CA GLY A 456 1.20 10.07 4.70
C GLY A 456 1.50 10.32 3.21
N LEU A 457 2.59 11.03 2.91
CA LEU A 457 2.95 11.41 1.54
C LEU A 457 3.57 10.23 0.78
N PRO A 458 3.49 10.23 -0.57
CA PRO A 458 4.32 9.36 -1.40
C PRO A 458 5.81 9.55 -1.12
N GLN A 459 6.61 8.54 -1.49
CA GLN A 459 8.06 8.58 -1.35
C GLN A 459 8.65 9.82 -2.04
N LYS A 460 9.70 10.41 -1.48
CA LYS A 460 10.36 11.58 -2.06
C LYS A 460 11.73 11.24 -2.62
N MET A 461 12.01 11.73 -3.82
CA MET A 461 13.38 11.77 -4.34
C MET A 461 14.24 12.70 -3.48
N LEU A 462 15.41 12.21 -3.09
CA LEU A 462 16.47 13.00 -2.45
C LEU A 462 17.72 12.92 -3.32
N VAL A 463 18.13 14.05 -3.89
CA VAL A 463 19.29 14.15 -4.78
C VAL A 463 20.48 14.73 -4.01
N LEU A 464 21.61 14.03 -4.04
CA LEU A 464 22.89 14.50 -3.50
C LEU A 464 23.83 14.80 -4.66
N HIS A 465 24.05 16.08 -4.97
CA HIS A 465 24.96 16.47 -6.04
C HIS A 465 26.41 16.23 -5.65
N GLN A 466 27.16 15.59 -6.53
CA GLN A 466 28.53 15.21 -6.27
C GLN A 466 29.35 15.02 -7.55
N PHE A 467 30.49 15.69 -7.64
CA PHE A 467 31.52 15.42 -8.67
C PHE A 467 32.93 15.28 -8.09
N ARG A 468 33.07 15.41 -6.76
CA ARG A 468 34.29 15.10 -6.00
C ARG A 468 33.93 14.31 -4.75
N LEU A 469 34.71 13.26 -4.44
CA LEU A 469 34.49 12.45 -3.25
C LEU A 469 34.52 13.26 -1.95
N SER A 470 35.32 14.34 -1.90
CA SER A 470 35.43 15.21 -0.72
C SER A 470 34.19 16.07 -0.43
N MET A 471 33.24 16.17 -1.35
CA MET A 471 32.03 16.99 -1.18
C MET A 471 31.08 16.42 -0.12
N ILE A 472 31.02 15.09 0.00
CA ILE A 472 30.22 14.40 1.02
C ILE A 472 31.18 13.57 1.86
N GLN A 473 31.46 14.05 3.06
CA GLN A 473 32.37 13.41 4.00
C GLN A 473 31.68 12.20 4.63
N ASP A 474 32.41 11.10 4.78
CA ASP A 474 31.92 9.85 5.35
C ASP A 474 30.66 9.29 4.64
N ARG A 475 30.52 9.52 3.32
CA ARG A 475 29.35 9.12 2.52
C ARG A 475 28.92 7.65 2.71
N ALA A 476 29.86 6.74 2.98
CA ALA A 476 29.55 5.34 3.23
C ALA A 476 28.71 5.09 4.50
N SER A 477 28.60 6.09 5.39
CA SER A 477 27.78 6.03 6.61
C SER A 477 26.43 6.73 6.49
N LEU A 478 26.03 7.19 5.30
CA LEU A 478 24.70 7.77 5.09
C LEU A 478 23.61 6.78 5.51
N ASP A 479 22.58 7.29 6.18
CA ASP A 479 21.44 6.49 6.58
C ASP A 479 20.52 6.22 5.38
N MET A 480 20.44 4.95 5.00
CA MET A 480 19.64 4.45 3.88
C MET A 480 18.32 3.80 4.35
N ASP A 481 18.01 3.83 5.64
CA ASP A 481 16.92 3.05 6.23
C ASP A 481 15.56 3.76 6.18
N HIS A 482 15.46 4.94 5.54
CA HIS A 482 14.22 5.71 5.40
C HIS A 482 13.36 5.24 4.20
N PRO A 483 12.31 4.42 4.38
CA PRO A 483 11.41 3.99 3.30
C PRO A 483 10.57 5.14 2.70
N GLU A 484 10.60 6.31 3.33
CA GLU A 484 10.01 7.56 2.87
C GLU A 484 10.80 8.24 1.75
N LEU A 485 12.09 7.90 1.58
CA LEU A 485 13.00 8.59 0.67
C LEU A 485 13.60 7.61 -0.35
N ALA A 486 13.80 8.10 -1.57
CA ALA A 486 14.64 7.48 -2.59
C ALA A 486 15.89 8.35 -2.75
N MET A 487 16.98 7.97 -2.10
CA MET A 487 18.24 8.71 -2.12
C MET A 487 19.07 8.32 -3.34
N LEU A 488 19.59 9.34 -4.04
CA LEU A 488 20.51 9.15 -5.16
C LEU A 488 21.69 10.10 -5.11
N VAL A 489 22.84 9.64 -5.61
CA VAL A 489 23.99 10.49 -5.89
C VAL A 489 23.95 10.91 -7.36
N HIS A 490 24.05 12.22 -7.60
CA HIS A 490 23.99 12.80 -8.93
C HIS A 490 25.37 13.32 -9.36
N ALA A 491 25.91 12.77 -10.46
CA ALA A 491 27.21 13.11 -11.01
C ALA A 491 27.18 14.47 -11.72
N ASP A 492 27.33 15.53 -10.91
CA ASP A 492 27.17 16.93 -11.26
C ASP A 492 28.49 17.58 -11.73
N GLY A 493 29.23 16.90 -12.61
CA GLY A 493 30.53 17.37 -13.09
C GLY A 493 30.57 17.55 -14.60
N GLN A 494 30.92 18.74 -15.08
CA GLN A 494 31.05 19.03 -16.51
C GLN A 494 32.41 18.62 -17.09
N GLY A 495 32.46 18.37 -18.40
CA GLY A 495 33.72 18.25 -19.14
C GLY A 495 33.71 17.20 -20.24
N GLY A 496 34.91 16.75 -20.63
CA GLY A 496 35.05 15.71 -21.64
C GLY A 496 34.58 14.35 -21.13
N GLN A 497 34.04 13.51 -22.03
CA GLN A 497 33.50 12.20 -21.67
C GLN A 497 34.45 11.30 -20.87
N PRO A 498 35.78 11.24 -21.14
CA PRO A 498 36.70 10.45 -20.31
C PRO A 498 36.71 10.86 -18.83
N ASP A 499 36.66 12.17 -18.55
CA ASP A 499 36.68 12.69 -17.18
C ASP A 499 35.35 12.43 -16.48
N LYS A 500 34.23 12.64 -17.17
CA LYS A 500 32.90 12.36 -16.61
C LYS A 500 32.71 10.88 -16.29
N GLN A 501 33.11 9.99 -17.20
CA GLN A 501 33.08 8.54 -16.99
C GLN A 501 34.04 8.10 -15.87
N ALA A 502 35.16 8.80 -15.69
CA ALA A 502 36.05 8.56 -14.54
C ALA A 502 35.40 8.99 -13.23
N THR A 503 34.76 10.16 -13.19
CA THR A 503 33.99 10.63 -12.04
C THR A 503 32.86 9.66 -11.70
N TRP A 504 32.07 9.23 -12.70
CA TRP A 504 31.00 8.25 -12.52
C TRP A 504 31.48 6.99 -11.81
N ARG A 505 32.54 6.35 -12.34
CA ARG A 505 33.13 5.15 -11.72
C ARG A 505 33.67 5.41 -10.32
N ALA A 506 34.28 6.57 -10.08
CA ALA A 506 34.80 6.93 -8.76
C ALA A 506 33.68 7.14 -7.75
N LEU A 507 32.57 7.77 -8.15
CA LEU A 507 31.42 7.97 -7.28
C LEU A 507 30.74 6.66 -6.91
N HIS A 508 30.77 5.64 -7.77
CA HIS A 508 30.23 4.31 -7.47
C HIS A 508 31.09 3.49 -6.51
N ALA A 509 32.37 3.84 -6.36
CA ALA A 509 33.24 3.16 -5.41
C ALA A 509 32.76 3.39 -3.97
N ASP A 510 32.65 2.30 -3.20
CA ASP A 510 32.28 2.29 -1.78
C ASP A 510 30.96 3.02 -1.47
N ALA A 511 30.02 3.01 -2.42
CA ALA A 511 28.68 3.57 -2.22
C ALA A 511 27.83 2.65 -1.32
N PRO A 512 26.97 3.22 -0.45
CA PRO A 512 25.99 2.45 0.31
C PRO A 512 25.10 1.58 -0.61
N ALA A 513 24.71 0.41 -0.12
CA ALA A 513 23.75 -0.45 -0.83
C ALA A 513 22.39 0.27 -0.96
N GLY A 514 21.70 0.06 -2.09
CA GLY A 514 20.40 0.68 -2.34
C GLY A 514 20.46 2.13 -2.83
N MET A 515 21.65 2.74 -2.93
CA MET A 515 21.84 4.07 -3.52
C MET A 515 21.48 4.06 -5.02
N ALA A 516 20.57 4.95 -5.42
CA ALA A 516 20.27 5.22 -6.82
C ALA A 516 21.26 6.22 -7.42
N TRP A 517 21.25 6.39 -8.74
CA TRP A 517 22.29 7.14 -9.44
C TRP A 517 21.74 8.09 -10.48
N GLY A 518 22.34 9.26 -10.59
CA GLY A 518 21.96 10.22 -11.62
C GLY A 518 23.15 10.85 -12.32
N TRP A 519 22.96 11.24 -13.57
CA TRP A 519 23.99 11.79 -14.46
C TRP A 519 23.54 13.14 -15.00
N LYS A 520 24.39 14.17 -14.89
CA LYS A 520 24.08 15.47 -15.50
C LYS A 520 24.71 15.59 -16.88
N ASN A 521 23.98 16.15 -17.84
CA ASN A 521 24.47 16.61 -19.13
C ASN A 521 24.52 18.14 -19.12
N PHE A 522 25.68 18.70 -19.43
CA PHE A 522 25.89 20.15 -19.56
C PHE A 522 25.93 20.50 -21.05
N ILE A 523 24.97 21.28 -21.53
CA ILE A 523 24.73 21.46 -22.97
C ILE A 523 25.91 22.14 -23.67
N ASP A 524 26.50 23.15 -23.03
CA ASP A 524 27.57 23.95 -23.63
C ASP A 524 28.97 23.56 -23.11
N GLU A 525 29.05 22.97 -21.92
CA GLU A 525 30.32 22.65 -21.25
C GLU A 525 30.82 21.23 -21.54
N ASP A 526 29.93 20.28 -21.83
CA ASP A 526 30.34 18.94 -22.21
C ASP A 526 30.78 18.89 -23.68
N THR A 527 32.00 18.44 -23.92
CA THR A 527 32.61 18.43 -25.27
C THR A 527 33.16 17.04 -25.64
N PRO A 528 32.41 16.21 -26.40
CA PRO A 528 30.99 16.38 -26.75
C PRO A 528 30.05 15.99 -25.60
N MET A 529 28.87 16.60 -25.52
CA MET A 529 27.74 16.08 -24.73
C MET A 529 27.23 14.77 -25.34
N LEU A 530 26.79 13.82 -24.49
CA LEU A 530 26.14 12.59 -24.96
C LEU A 530 24.72 12.87 -25.44
N THR A 531 24.30 12.18 -26.50
CA THR A 531 22.88 12.10 -26.88
C THR A 531 22.11 11.17 -25.93
N PRO A 532 20.77 11.21 -25.90
CA PRO A 532 19.96 10.28 -25.10
C PRO A 532 20.33 8.80 -25.30
N GLU A 533 20.47 8.36 -26.56
CA GLU A 533 20.88 6.98 -26.90
C GLU A 533 22.25 6.63 -26.31
N GLN A 534 23.20 7.56 -26.38
CA GLN A 534 24.55 7.35 -25.87
C GLN A 534 24.58 7.36 -24.36
N THR A 535 23.86 8.26 -23.68
CA THR A 535 23.74 8.24 -22.21
C THR A 535 23.22 6.87 -21.76
N MET A 536 22.18 6.34 -22.41
CA MET A 536 21.57 5.05 -22.04
C MET A 536 22.43 3.83 -22.36
N ARG A 537 23.38 3.93 -23.30
CA ARG A 537 24.23 2.79 -23.72
C ARG A 537 25.66 2.84 -23.19
N GLU A 538 26.20 4.04 -23.00
CA GLU A 538 27.62 4.27 -22.70
C GLU A 538 27.86 4.57 -21.22
N VAL A 539 26.89 5.12 -20.49
CA VAL A 539 26.99 5.34 -19.04
C VAL A 539 26.58 4.04 -18.32
N SER A 540 27.52 3.47 -17.56
CA SER A 540 27.31 2.19 -16.87
C SER A 540 27.77 2.25 -15.41
N PRO A 541 26.93 1.90 -14.42
CA PRO A 541 25.53 1.49 -14.58
C PRO A 541 24.66 2.60 -15.20
N VAL A 542 23.51 2.22 -15.76
CA VAL A 542 22.59 3.16 -16.42
C VAL A 542 21.98 4.06 -15.35
N PRO A 543 21.96 5.39 -15.53
CA PRO A 543 21.42 6.31 -14.53
C PRO A 543 19.90 6.18 -14.37
N ASP A 544 19.41 6.37 -13.14
CA ASP A 544 18.00 6.49 -12.77
C ASP A 544 17.46 7.90 -13.02
N LEU A 545 18.33 8.92 -12.93
CA LEU A 545 18.04 10.32 -13.22
C LEU A 545 19.03 10.87 -14.25
N VAL A 546 18.55 11.55 -15.29
CA VAL A 546 19.40 12.36 -16.18
C VAL A 546 18.94 13.81 -16.16
N THR A 547 19.80 14.73 -15.74
CA THR A 547 19.48 16.17 -15.70
C THR A 547 20.18 16.91 -16.84
N TYR A 548 19.48 17.85 -17.48
CA TYR A 548 20.03 18.79 -18.46
C TYR A 548 20.17 20.18 -17.86
N GLN A 549 21.37 20.74 -17.95
CA GLN A 549 21.68 22.11 -17.54
C GLN A 549 22.11 22.96 -18.72
#